data_AF-A0A1F5C9Z4-F1
#
_entry.id   AF-A0A1F5C9Z4-F1
#
_cell.length_a   1.000
_cell.length_b   1.000
_cell.length_c   1.000
_cell.angle_alpha   90.00
_cell.angle_beta   90.00
_cell.angle_gamma   90.00
#
_symmetry.space_group_name_H-M   'P 1'
#
loop_
_entity.id
_entity.type
_entity.pdbx_description
1 polymer ?
#
loop_
_entity_poly.entity_id
_entity_poly.type
_entity_poly.pdbx_seq_one_letter_code
_entity_poly.pdbx_strand_id
1 'polypeptide(L)'
;MDKATGGRVGYVHIPDMGVAGLNEFVKHYYPQLRKKALIIDVRGNGGGSVSPMIVERLRREIVMFEMSRDTIARPDPDAVLLGPKVCLMNEFSASDGDIFPYRFKKYGLGKLIGKRTWGGVVGIRGSLPLLDGGQLMKPEFAPFGLDGKTWIIEGVGVEPDIYVDNDPAKEFAGIDEQLNKAIVVILDELKTKEVQIPLIPPFPIRVK
;
A
#
# COMPACT_ATOMS: atom_id res chain seq x y z
N MET A 1 0.73 16.82 -2.76
CA MET A 1 -0.63 16.26 -2.63
C MET A 1 -1.71 17.29 -2.36
N ASP A 2 -1.68 18.01 -1.24
CA ASP A 2 -2.81 18.85 -0.85
C ASP A 2 -3.23 19.87 -1.91
N LYS A 3 -2.26 20.53 -2.57
CA LYS A 3 -2.53 21.45 -3.69
C LYS A 3 -3.22 20.76 -4.88
N ALA A 4 -2.81 19.56 -5.23
CA ALA A 4 -3.28 18.84 -6.43
C ALA A 4 -4.65 18.17 -6.21
N THR A 5 -5.02 17.85 -4.97
CA THR A 5 -6.25 17.09 -4.67
C THR A 5 -7.25 17.85 -3.81
N GLY A 6 -6.98 19.12 -3.51
CA GLY A 6 -7.77 19.94 -2.59
C GLY A 6 -7.73 19.39 -1.15
N GLY A 7 -6.61 18.78 -0.76
CA GLY A 7 -6.42 18.19 0.56
C GLY A 7 -7.20 16.89 0.82
N ARG A 8 -7.87 16.32 -0.19
CA ARG A 8 -8.74 15.13 -0.04
C ARG A 8 -7.99 13.81 -0.08
N VAL A 9 -6.84 13.75 -0.73
CA VAL A 9 -6.09 12.50 -0.95
C VAL A 9 -4.81 12.54 -0.13
N GLY A 10 -4.59 11.50 0.68
CA GLY A 10 -3.34 11.27 1.41
C GLY A 10 -2.29 10.58 0.55
N TYR A 11 -1.04 10.66 0.97
CA TYR A 11 0.09 9.99 0.34
C TYR A 11 1.04 9.44 1.39
N VAL A 12 1.50 8.21 1.19
CA VAL A 12 2.48 7.53 2.04
C VAL A 12 3.50 6.85 1.13
N HIS A 13 4.78 7.12 1.35
CA HIS A 13 5.88 6.37 0.72
C HIS A 13 6.45 5.37 1.72
N ILE A 14 6.72 4.16 1.23
CA ILE A 14 7.28 3.06 2.02
C ILE A 14 8.59 2.64 1.33
N PRO A 15 9.76 3.09 1.84
CA PRO A 15 11.04 2.97 1.13
C PRO A 15 11.67 1.56 1.18
N ASP A 16 11.31 0.74 2.16
CA ASP A 16 11.68 -0.67 2.24
C ASP A 16 10.58 -1.46 2.98
N MET A 17 10.72 -2.77 3.12
CA MET A 17 9.86 -3.60 3.96
C MET A 17 10.59 -4.07 5.23
N GLY A 18 11.58 -3.32 5.69
CA GLY A 18 12.24 -3.50 6.96
C GLY A 18 11.60 -2.68 8.08
N VAL A 19 12.32 -2.56 9.19
CA VAL A 19 11.88 -1.76 10.35
C VAL A 19 11.79 -0.27 9.99
N ALA A 20 12.71 0.24 9.16
CA ALA A 20 12.72 1.64 8.74
C ALA A 20 11.48 1.97 7.88
N GLY A 21 11.16 1.13 6.89
CA GLY A 21 9.97 1.29 6.07
C GLY A 21 8.67 1.17 6.87
N LEU A 22 8.61 0.25 7.84
CA LEU A 22 7.46 0.17 8.76
C LEU A 22 7.29 1.45 9.59
N ASN A 23 8.39 2.03 10.08
CA ASN A 23 8.35 3.29 10.82
C ASN A 23 7.87 4.46 9.94
N GLU A 24 8.35 4.56 8.70
CA GLU A 24 7.89 5.58 7.75
C GLU A 24 6.40 5.38 7.41
N PHE A 25 5.95 4.13 7.23
CA PHE A 25 4.52 3.83 7.08
C PHE A 25 3.71 4.34 8.26
N VAL A 26 4.07 4.00 9.50
CA VAL A 26 3.33 4.45 10.70
C VAL A 26 3.33 5.98 10.80
N LYS A 27 4.49 6.61 10.68
CA LYS A 27 4.67 8.06 10.75
C LYS A 27 3.80 8.80 9.75
N HIS A 28 3.66 8.27 8.53
CA HIS A 28 2.93 8.93 7.47
C HIS A 28 1.49 8.46 7.29
N TYR A 29 1.10 7.26 7.71
CA TYR A 29 -0.25 6.72 7.54
C TYR A 29 -1.27 7.33 8.51
N TYR A 30 -0.99 7.31 9.81
CA TYR A 30 -1.95 7.76 10.83
C TYR A 30 -2.37 9.24 10.69
N PRO A 31 -1.49 10.18 10.28
CA PRO A 31 -1.92 11.54 9.97
C PRO A 31 -2.90 11.67 8.79
N GLN A 32 -3.00 10.66 7.92
CA GLN A 32 -3.84 10.69 6.71
C GLN A 32 -5.23 10.11 6.93
N LEU A 33 -5.58 9.64 8.13
CA LEU A 33 -6.86 8.94 8.39
C LEU A 33 -8.10 9.80 8.14
N ARG A 34 -7.97 11.12 8.10
CA ARG A 34 -9.06 12.06 7.75
C ARG A 34 -9.18 12.33 6.25
N LYS A 35 -8.27 11.80 5.43
CA LYS A 35 -8.31 11.92 3.98
C LYS A 35 -9.38 10.98 3.43
N LYS A 36 -9.92 11.33 2.28
CA LYS A 36 -10.96 10.58 1.57
C LYS A 36 -10.41 9.41 0.77
N ALA A 37 -9.12 9.42 0.44
CA ALA A 37 -8.45 8.36 -0.29
C ALA A 37 -6.94 8.37 0.01
N LEU A 38 -6.22 7.33 -0.41
CA LEU A 38 -4.79 7.18 -0.15
C LEU A 38 -4.03 6.68 -1.38
N ILE A 39 -2.93 7.35 -1.71
CA ILE A 39 -1.89 6.83 -2.61
C ILE A 39 -0.80 6.21 -1.74
N ILE A 40 -0.49 4.93 -1.97
CA ILE A 40 0.64 4.24 -1.37
C ILE A 40 1.73 4.14 -2.42
N ASP A 41 2.93 4.61 -2.11
CA ASP A 41 4.07 4.55 -3.01
C ASP A 41 5.11 3.57 -2.48
N VAL A 42 5.36 2.50 -3.23
CA VAL A 42 6.42 1.51 -2.97
C VAL A 42 7.49 1.50 -4.06
N ARG A 43 7.55 2.54 -4.90
CA ARG A 43 8.62 2.71 -5.89
C ARG A 43 9.97 2.79 -5.18
N GLY A 44 10.94 2.04 -5.70
CA GLY A 44 12.26 1.91 -5.10
C GLY A 44 12.32 1.06 -3.83
N ASN A 45 11.25 0.35 -3.46
CA ASN A 45 11.23 -0.46 -2.25
C ASN A 45 12.08 -1.73 -2.39
N GLY A 46 13.19 -1.79 -1.67
CA GLY A 46 14.17 -2.89 -1.74
C GLY A 46 13.77 -4.20 -1.04
N GLY A 47 12.60 -4.27 -0.41
CA GLY A 47 12.12 -5.47 0.28
C GLY A 47 12.47 -5.53 1.77
N GLY A 48 12.33 -6.72 2.36
CA GLY A 48 12.31 -6.94 3.81
C GLY A 48 11.32 -8.04 4.19
N SER A 49 10.47 -7.80 5.19
CA SER A 49 9.50 -8.81 5.66
C SER A 49 8.21 -8.26 6.31
N VAL A 50 8.02 -6.94 6.37
CA VAL A 50 6.90 -6.33 7.10
C VAL A 50 5.65 -6.09 6.24
N SER A 51 5.66 -6.42 4.95
CA SER A 51 4.50 -6.21 4.10
C SER A 51 3.20 -6.91 4.57
N PRO A 52 3.20 -8.07 5.26
CA PRO A 52 1.96 -8.62 5.83
C PRO A 52 1.30 -7.66 6.82
N MET A 53 2.09 -7.04 7.71
CA MET A 53 1.58 -6.13 8.75
C MET A 53 0.95 -4.87 8.14
N ILE A 54 1.57 -4.34 7.08
CA ILE A 54 1.07 -3.17 6.36
C ILE A 54 -0.22 -3.52 5.64
N VAL A 55 -0.25 -4.64 4.91
CA VAL A 55 -1.44 -5.09 4.18
C VAL A 55 -2.60 -5.38 5.13
N GLU A 56 -2.35 -6.03 6.27
CA GLU A 56 -3.35 -6.26 7.32
C GLU A 56 -3.97 -4.96 7.84
N ARG A 57 -3.17 -3.90 8.00
CA ARG A 57 -3.67 -2.58 8.38
C ARG A 57 -4.55 -1.97 7.28
N LEU A 58 -4.13 -2.06 6.02
CA LEU A 58 -4.83 -1.45 4.88
C LEU A 58 -6.14 -2.17 4.51
N ARG A 59 -6.25 -3.47 4.81
CA ARG A 59 -7.43 -4.29 4.50
C ARG A 59 -8.47 -4.38 5.63
N ARG A 60 -8.30 -3.63 6.71
CA ARG A 60 -9.26 -3.65 7.83
C ARG A 60 -10.65 -3.25 7.32
N GLU A 61 -11.62 -4.08 7.63
CA GLU A 61 -13.04 -3.81 7.37
C GLU A 61 -13.69 -3.31 8.66
N ILE A 62 -14.53 -2.28 8.52
CA ILE A 62 -15.33 -1.79 9.63
C ILE A 62 -16.57 -2.66 9.81
N VAL A 63 -16.98 -2.85 11.05
CA VAL A 63 -18.20 -3.60 11.38
C VAL A 63 -19.28 -2.71 11.98
N MET A 64 -18.89 -1.56 12.54
CA MET A 64 -19.81 -0.58 13.12
C MET A 64 -19.21 0.82 13.15
N PHE A 65 -20.06 1.80 13.46
CA PHE A 65 -19.64 3.13 13.85
C PHE A 65 -19.98 3.36 15.32
N GLU A 66 -19.06 3.99 16.03
CA GLU A 66 -19.25 4.41 17.41
C GLU A 66 -19.30 5.93 17.51
N MET A 67 -19.84 6.43 18.61
CA MET A 67 -19.72 7.84 18.99
C MET A 67 -19.27 7.98 20.44
N SER A 68 -18.48 9.01 20.71
CA SER A 68 -18.42 9.59 22.05
C SER A 68 -19.51 10.64 22.18
N ARG A 69 -19.86 11.01 23.42
CA ARG A 69 -20.78 12.12 23.68
C ARG A 69 -20.33 13.37 22.92
N ASP A 70 -21.24 13.94 22.14
CA ASP A 70 -21.06 15.17 21.36
C ASP A 70 -19.91 15.12 20.32
N THR A 71 -19.55 13.94 19.82
CA THR A 71 -18.57 13.79 18.73
C THR A 71 -19.22 13.36 17.43
N ILE A 72 -18.45 13.35 16.33
CA ILE A 72 -18.84 12.66 15.10
C ILE A 72 -18.75 11.14 15.26
N ALA A 73 -19.43 10.40 14.38
CA ALA A 73 -19.27 8.97 14.26
C ALA A 73 -17.83 8.61 13.86
N ARG A 74 -17.29 7.55 14.45
CA ARG A 74 -15.95 7.02 14.21
C ARG A 74 -16.03 5.53 13.88
N PRO A 75 -15.25 5.06 12.88
CA PRO A 75 -15.28 3.65 12.49
C PRO A 75 -14.75 2.76 13.63
N ASP A 76 -15.30 1.55 13.72
CA ASP A 76 -14.75 0.45 14.50
C ASP A 76 -14.48 -0.78 13.59
N PRO A 77 -13.24 -1.31 13.57
CA PRO A 77 -12.08 -0.83 14.32
C PRO A 77 -11.62 0.57 13.91
N ASP A 78 -10.97 1.26 14.84
CA ASP A 78 -10.43 2.60 14.61
C ASP A 78 -9.22 2.62 13.65
N ALA A 79 -8.78 3.84 13.32
CA ALA A 79 -7.60 4.09 12.49
C ALA A 79 -7.60 3.39 11.12
N VAL A 80 -8.78 3.37 10.48
CA VAL A 80 -8.98 2.84 9.13
C VAL A 80 -9.20 3.99 8.14
N LEU A 81 -8.53 3.90 6.98
CA LEU A 81 -8.83 4.73 5.83
C LEU A 81 -9.92 4.06 4.97
N LEU A 82 -11.14 4.61 5.03
CA LEU A 82 -12.35 4.00 4.45
C LEU A 82 -12.44 4.08 2.93
N GLY A 83 -11.84 5.10 2.32
CA GLY A 83 -12.00 5.33 0.88
C GLY A 83 -11.05 4.52 -0.02
N PRO A 84 -11.08 4.81 -1.33
CA PRO A 84 -10.29 4.10 -2.32
C PRO A 84 -8.80 4.30 -2.08
N LYS A 85 -8.02 3.35 -2.59
CA LYS A 85 -6.57 3.32 -2.48
C LYS A 85 -6.00 3.04 -3.87
N VAL A 86 -4.80 3.54 -4.13
CA VAL A 86 -4.00 3.13 -5.29
C VAL A 86 -2.56 2.93 -4.86
N CYS A 87 -1.86 2.03 -5.54
CA CYS A 87 -0.47 1.70 -5.24
C CYS A 87 0.43 2.05 -6.42
N LEU A 88 1.49 2.80 -6.17
CA LEU A 88 2.57 3.07 -7.12
C LEU A 88 3.68 2.04 -6.94
N MET A 89 4.11 1.42 -8.03
CA MET A 89 5.21 0.46 -8.05
C MET A 89 6.03 0.58 -9.33
N ASN A 90 7.28 0.13 -9.28
CA ASN A 90 8.19 0.18 -10.42
C ASN A 90 9.18 -0.99 -10.41
N GLU A 91 10.06 -1.03 -11.40
CA GLU A 91 11.09 -2.07 -11.59
C GLU A 91 12.09 -2.18 -10.43
N PHE A 92 12.16 -1.17 -9.56
CA PHE A 92 12.99 -1.16 -8.36
C PHE A 92 12.25 -1.61 -7.10
N SER A 93 10.96 -1.96 -7.21
CA SER A 93 10.21 -2.62 -6.14
C SER A 93 10.61 -4.11 -6.16
N ALA A 94 11.25 -4.58 -5.09
CA ALA A 94 11.98 -5.85 -5.07
C ALA A 94 11.71 -6.68 -3.81
N SER A 95 11.74 -8.00 -3.92
CA SER A 95 11.59 -8.95 -2.81
C SER A 95 10.25 -8.78 -2.08
N ASP A 96 10.20 -8.49 -0.79
CA ASP A 96 8.93 -8.20 -0.11
C ASP A 96 8.24 -6.92 -0.67
N GLY A 97 8.99 -6.07 -1.39
CA GLY A 97 8.49 -4.98 -2.23
C GLY A 97 7.80 -5.43 -3.52
N ASP A 98 8.06 -6.64 -4.03
CA ASP A 98 7.21 -7.31 -5.04
C ASP A 98 5.96 -7.92 -4.38
N ILE A 99 6.13 -8.54 -3.20
CA ILE A 99 5.06 -9.25 -2.50
C ILE A 99 3.95 -8.28 -2.05
N PHE A 100 4.30 -7.05 -1.66
CA PHE A 100 3.31 -6.05 -1.27
C PHE A 100 2.31 -5.70 -2.39
N PRO A 101 2.72 -5.26 -3.60
CA PRO A 101 1.79 -5.05 -4.70
C PRO A 101 1.00 -6.29 -5.09
N TYR A 102 1.61 -7.48 -5.05
CA TYR A 102 0.89 -8.73 -5.29
C TYR A 102 -0.26 -8.92 -4.29
N ARG A 103 0.02 -8.77 -2.98
CA ARG A 103 -1.01 -8.82 -1.92
C ARG A 103 -2.07 -7.74 -2.11
N PHE A 104 -1.64 -6.53 -2.40
CA PHE A 104 -2.54 -5.39 -2.63
C PHE A 104 -3.55 -5.68 -3.75
N LYS A 105 -3.08 -6.24 -4.86
CA LYS A 105 -3.93 -6.69 -5.98
C LYS A 105 -4.81 -7.88 -5.61
N LYS A 106 -4.25 -8.90 -4.96
CA LYS A 106 -5.00 -10.12 -4.58
C LYS A 106 -6.13 -9.85 -3.59
N TYR A 107 -5.95 -8.91 -2.66
CA TYR A 107 -6.99 -8.49 -1.73
C TYR A 107 -7.93 -7.43 -2.30
N GLY A 108 -7.76 -7.00 -3.57
CA GLY A 108 -8.62 -6.02 -4.20
C GLY A 108 -8.57 -4.64 -3.54
N LEU A 109 -7.44 -4.26 -2.93
CA LEU A 109 -7.35 -3.01 -2.15
C LEU A 109 -7.39 -1.76 -3.03
N GLY A 110 -7.06 -1.89 -4.32
CA GLY A 110 -7.00 -0.79 -5.27
C GLY A 110 -6.24 -1.17 -6.54
N LYS A 111 -6.02 -0.19 -7.41
CA LYS A 111 -5.26 -0.36 -8.65
C LYS A 111 -3.76 -0.21 -8.41
N LEU A 112 -2.97 -1.02 -9.11
CA LEU A 112 -1.52 -0.88 -9.25
C LEU A 112 -1.19 -0.01 -10.46
N ILE A 113 -0.31 0.98 -10.27
CA ILE A 113 0.06 1.96 -11.30
C ILE A 113 1.58 2.07 -11.36
N GLY A 114 2.15 2.10 -12.57
CA GLY A 114 3.58 2.28 -12.80
C GLY A 114 4.16 1.20 -13.69
N LYS A 115 5.25 0.53 -13.27
CA LYS A 115 5.94 -0.50 -14.05
C LYS A 115 5.95 -1.84 -13.32
N ARG A 116 6.16 -2.91 -14.10
CA ARG A 116 6.40 -4.26 -13.59
C ARG A 116 7.54 -4.23 -12.57
N THR A 117 7.33 -4.92 -11.45
CA THR A 117 8.31 -5.02 -10.36
C THR A 117 9.49 -5.93 -10.71
N TRP A 118 10.49 -6.03 -9.83
CA TRP A 118 11.75 -6.74 -10.09
C TRP A 118 11.56 -8.24 -10.38
N GLY A 119 10.74 -8.93 -9.58
CA GLY A 119 10.42 -10.34 -9.76
C GLY A 119 11.36 -11.33 -9.08
N GLY A 120 12.04 -10.93 -8.00
CA GLY A 120 12.88 -11.83 -7.20
C GLY A 120 12.35 -11.95 -5.77
N VAL A 121 11.66 -13.05 -5.46
CA VAL A 121 10.96 -13.26 -4.18
C VAL A 121 11.37 -14.54 -3.45
N VAL A 122 12.34 -15.31 -3.98
CA VAL A 122 12.90 -16.41 -3.20
C VAL A 122 13.71 -15.86 -2.04
N GLY A 123 13.14 -15.98 -0.84
CA GLY A 123 13.77 -15.55 0.41
C GLY A 123 15.09 -16.28 0.64
N ILE A 124 16.04 -15.55 1.22
CA ILE A 124 17.41 -16.03 1.42
C ILE A 124 17.68 -16.41 2.88
N ARG A 125 18.55 -17.38 3.09
CA ARG A 125 19.16 -17.68 4.38
C ARG A 125 20.67 -17.53 4.28
N GLY A 126 21.24 -16.81 5.24
CA GLY A 126 22.69 -16.69 5.38
C GLY A 126 23.32 -18.00 5.87
N SER A 127 24.57 -18.22 5.48
CA SER A 127 25.42 -19.23 6.10
C SER A 127 25.92 -18.77 7.49
N LEU A 128 26.49 -19.69 8.27
CA LEU A 128 27.50 -19.29 9.24
C LEU A 128 28.67 -18.61 8.50
N PRO A 129 29.44 -17.72 9.15
CA PRO A 129 30.62 -17.14 8.52
C PRO A 129 31.54 -18.23 7.97
N LEU A 130 32.02 -18.02 6.74
CA LEU A 130 33.02 -18.88 6.10
C LEU A 130 34.39 -18.68 6.79
N LEU A 131 35.39 -19.48 6.42
CA LEU A 131 36.71 -19.46 7.06
C LEU A 131 37.40 -18.09 6.98
N ASP A 132 37.13 -17.32 5.94
CA ASP A 132 37.64 -15.97 5.70
C ASP A 132 36.71 -14.85 6.25
N GLY A 133 35.63 -15.23 6.94
CA GLY A 133 34.61 -14.31 7.44
C GLY A 133 33.52 -13.94 6.40
N GLY A 134 33.62 -14.45 5.17
CA GLY A 134 32.60 -14.25 4.14
C GLY A 134 31.26 -14.87 4.51
N GLN A 135 30.20 -14.49 3.79
CA GLN A 135 28.86 -15.04 3.96
C GLN A 135 28.27 -15.42 2.60
N LEU A 136 27.57 -16.55 2.57
CA LEU A 136 26.79 -16.99 1.41
C LEU A 136 25.30 -16.82 1.69
N MET A 137 24.63 -16.05 0.83
CA MET A 137 23.18 -15.94 0.84
C MET A 137 22.58 -16.95 -0.12
N LYS A 138 21.82 -17.92 0.41
CA LYS A 138 21.22 -19.00 -0.40
C LYS A 138 19.72 -18.76 -0.57
N PRO A 139 19.17 -18.82 -1.79
CA PRO A 139 17.72 -18.83 -1.99
C PRO A 139 17.13 -20.12 -1.39
N GLU A 140 16.19 -19.98 -0.46
CA GLU A 140 15.66 -21.11 0.34
C GLU A 140 14.13 -21.08 0.50
N PHE A 141 13.49 -19.90 0.44
CA PHE A 141 12.06 -19.75 0.74
C PHE A 141 11.29 -19.14 -0.43
N ALA A 142 10.74 -19.97 -1.31
CA ALA A 142 10.01 -19.51 -2.49
C ALA A 142 8.49 -19.45 -2.22
N PRO A 143 7.84 -18.29 -2.35
CA PRO A 143 6.37 -18.21 -2.32
C PRO A 143 5.78 -18.76 -3.63
N PHE A 144 4.67 -19.48 -3.52
CA PHE A 144 3.95 -20.06 -4.65
C PHE A 144 2.44 -19.75 -4.57
N GLY A 145 1.72 -20.03 -5.65
CA GLY A 145 0.29 -19.76 -5.77
C GLY A 145 -0.57 -20.62 -4.84
N LEU A 146 -1.78 -20.15 -4.53
CA LEU A 146 -2.75 -20.89 -3.71
C LEU A 146 -3.18 -22.24 -4.34
N ASP A 147 -2.98 -22.38 -5.64
CA ASP A 147 -3.21 -23.62 -6.39
C ASP A 147 -2.14 -24.69 -6.15
N GLY A 148 -1.02 -24.33 -5.51
CA GLY A 148 0.14 -25.20 -5.31
C GLY A 148 0.90 -25.53 -6.60
N LYS A 149 0.63 -24.85 -7.71
CA LYS A 149 1.13 -25.23 -9.05
C LYS A 149 1.94 -24.13 -9.74
N THR A 150 1.76 -22.89 -9.33
CA THR A 150 2.30 -21.74 -10.08
C THR A 150 3.28 -20.92 -9.25
N TRP A 151 4.42 -20.57 -9.84
CA TRP A 151 5.28 -19.51 -9.32
C TRP A 151 4.67 -18.15 -9.71
N ILE A 152 4.22 -17.41 -8.71
CA ILE A 152 3.33 -16.26 -8.89
C ILE A 152 4.04 -14.93 -9.13
N ILE A 153 5.33 -14.85 -8.80
CA ILE A 153 6.11 -13.60 -8.86
C ILE A 153 7.54 -13.88 -9.32
N GLU A 154 8.18 -14.95 -8.85
CA GLU A 154 9.58 -15.26 -9.18
C GLU A 154 9.82 -15.34 -10.70
N GLY A 155 10.82 -14.62 -11.19
CA GLY A 155 11.21 -14.56 -12.61
C GLY A 155 10.32 -13.70 -13.50
N VAL A 156 9.20 -13.16 -12.98
CA VAL A 156 8.23 -12.37 -13.75
C VAL A 156 7.97 -11.01 -13.12
N GLY A 157 7.80 -10.93 -11.81
CA GLY A 157 7.35 -9.73 -11.10
C GLY A 157 5.83 -9.58 -11.09
N VAL A 158 5.36 -8.42 -10.64
CA VAL A 158 3.95 -8.05 -10.54
C VAL A 158 3.65 -7.01 -11.60
N GLU A 159 2.69 -7.32 -12.48
CA GLU A 159 2.25 -6.39 -13.52
C GLU A 159 1.29 -5.32 -12.96
N PRO A 160 1.46 -4.05 -13.35
CA PRO A 160 0.52 -2.99 -12.99
C PRO A 160 -0.82 -3.19 -13.68
N ASP A 161 -1.89 -2.66 -13.09
CA ASP A 161 -3.18 -2.55 -13.77
C ASP A 161 -3.18 -1.41 -14.78
N ILE A 162 -2.37 -0.37 -14.52
CA ILE A 162 -2.16 0.76 -15.40
C ILE A 162 -0.65 0.97 -15.58
N TYR A 163 -0.14 0.56 -16.73
CA TYR A 163 1.25 0.78 -17.10
C TYR A 163 1.52 2.27 -17.36
N VAL A 164 2.54 2.81 -16.71
CA VAL A 164 3.07 4.16 -16.93
C VAL A 164 4.59 4.12 -16.71
N ASP A 165 5.36 4.47 -17.73
CA ASP A 165 6.80 4.71 -17.60
C ASP A 165 7.03 6.20 -17.37
N ASN A 166 7.95 6.54 -16.47
CA ASN A 166 8.36 7.93 -16.29
C ASN A 166 9.40 8.26 -17.36
N ASP A 167 9.16 9.30 -18.15
CA ASP A 167 10.20 9.83 -19.04
C ASP A 167 11.35 10.41 -18.18
N PRO A 168 12.60 9.94 -18.36
CA PRO A 168 13.72 10.38 -17.53
C PRO A 168 13.98 11.90 -17.57
N ALA A 169 13.74 12.55 -18.71
CA ALA A 169 13.93 13.99 -18.85
C ALA A 169 12.82 14.76 -18.10
N LYS A 170 11.58 14.26 -18.15
CA LYS A 170 10.47 14.85 -17.38
C LYS A 170 10.62 14.62 -15.88
N GLU A 171 11.02 13.42 -15.47
CA GLU A 171 11.28 13.11 -14.07
C GLU A 171 12.40 13.99 -13.51
N PHE A 172 13.49 14.17 -14.27
CA PHE A 172 14.56 15.12 -13.93
C PHE A 172 14.05 16.56 -13.79
N ALA A 173 13.08 16.96 -14.62
CA ALA A 173 12.41 18.26 -14.53
C ALA A 173 11.36 18.34 -13.39
N GLY A 174 11.22 17.30 -12.55
CA GLY A 174 10.29 17.24 -11.43
C GLY A 174 8.85 16.86 -11.81
N ILE A 175 8.64 16.37 -13.03
CA ILE A 175 7.33 15.91 -13.52
C ILE A 175 7.26 14.39 -13.34
N ASP A 176 6.51 13.96 -12.31
CA ASP A 176 6.28 12.55 -12.02
C ASP A 176 4.99 12.05 -12.73
N GLU A 177 5.15 11.39 -13.87
CA GLU A 177 4.02 10.93 -14.70
C GLU A 177 3.21 9.83 -14.02
N GLN A 178 3.87 8.89 -13.36
CA GLN A 178 3.23 7.85 -12.55
C GLN A 178 2.38 8.44 -11.42
N LEU A 179 2.93 9.39 -10.66
CA LEU A 179 2.19 10.05 -9.59
C LEU A 179 1.02 10.89 -10.11
N ASN A 180 1.24 11.63 -11.20
CA ASN A 180 0.18 12.39 -11.85
C ASN A 180 -0.96 11.47 -12.31
N LYS A 181 -0.63 10.30 -12.88
CA LYS A 181 -1.63 9.30 -13.24
C LYS A 181 -2.36 8.76 -12.01
N ALA A 182 -1.65 8.46 -10.93
CA ALA A 182 -2.27 8.01 -9.68
C ALA A 182 -3.25 9.05 -9.11
N ILE A 183 -2.91 10.34 -9.16
CA ILE A 183 -3.80 11.43 -8.75
C ILE A 183 -5.07 11.44 -9.62
N VAL A 184 -4.95 11.34 -10.94
CA VAL A 184 -6.11 11.29 -11.84
C VAL A 184 -7.01 10.10 -11.51
N VAL A 185 -6.41 8.91 -11.38
CA VAL A 185 -7.16 7.67 -11.11
C VAL A 185 -7.87 7.73 -9.77
N ILE A 186 -7.18 8.13 -8.69
CA ILE A 186 -7.79 8.13 -7.36
C ILE A 186 -8.89 9.19 -7.21
N LEU A 187 -8.74 10.35 -7.87
CA LEU A 187 -9.79 11.38 -7.90
C LEU A 187 -11.02 10.92 -8.70
N ASP A 188 -10.82 10.10 -9.73
CA ASP A 188 -11.92 9.49 -10.46
C ASP A 188 -12.63 8.41 -9.62
N GLU A 189 -11.86 7.54 -8.94
CA GLU A 189 -12.43 6.56 -8.01
C GLU A 189 -13.23 7.20 -6.87
N LEU A 190 -12.81 8.36 -6.38
CA LEU A 190 -13.55 9.11 -5.37
C LEU A 190 -14.95 9.52 -5.81
N LYS A 191 -15.21 9.73 -7.11
CA LYS A 191 -16.56 10.08 -7.59
C LYS A 191 -17.59 8.99 -7.31
N THR A 192 -17.15 7.72 -7.23
CA THR A 192 -18.04 6.56 -7.11
C THR A 192 -17.82 5.75 -5.83
N LYS A 193 -16.63 5.81 -5.24
CA LYS A 193 -16.24 5.03 -4.05
C LYS A 193 -15.98 5.87 -2.80
N GLU A 194 -16.33 7.16 -2.80
CA GLU A 194 -16.20 7.96 -1.59
C GLU A 194 -17.14 7.44 -0.49
N VAL A 195 -16.56 7.05 0.64
CA VAL A 195 -17.31 6.63 1.82
C VAL A 195 -17.67 7.86 2.65
N GLN A 196 -18.96 8.07 2.86
CA GLN A 196 -19.46 9.08 3.79
C GLN A 196 -19.64 8.48 5.18
N ILE A 197 -19.18 9.21 6.19
CA ILE A 197 -19.40 8.84 7.59
C ILE A 197 -20.87 9.15 7.90
N PRO A 198 -21.65 8.18 8.42
CA PRO A 198 -23.06 8.39 8.70
C PRO A 198 -23.25 9.41 9.82
N LEU A 199 -24.41 10.08 9.80
CA LEU A 199 -24.87 10.87 10.94
C LEU A 199 -25.24 9.94 12.10
N ILE A 200 -25.04 10.44 13.32
CA ILE A 200 -25.43 9.72 14.53
C ILE A 200 -26.96 9.62 14.57
N PRO A 201 -27.53 8.42 14.79
CA PRO A 201 -28.98 8.24 14.87
C PRO A 201 -29.57 8.97 16.09
N PRO A 202 -30.85 9.38 16.04
CA PRO A 202 -31.53 9.97 17.19
C PRO A 202 -31.45 9.07 18.43
N PHE A 203 -31.27 9.68 19.61
CA PHE A 203 -31.26 8.94 20.86
C PHE A 203 -32.62 8.30 21.14
N PRO A 204 -32.66 7.08 21.70
CA PRO A 204 -33.92 6.44 22.05
C PRO A 204 -34.66 7.24 23.11
N ILE A 205 -35.96 7.46 22.89
CA ILE A 205 -36.85 8.11 23.85
C ILE A 205 -37.05 7.15 25.03
N ARG A 206 -36.46 7.47 26.18
CA ARG A 206 -36.62 6.71 27.42
C ARG A 206 -37.71 7.34 28.29
N VAL A 207 -38.93 7.39 27.78
CA VAL A 207 -40.10 7.78 28.59
C VAL A 207 -40.95 6.52 28.75
N LYS A 208 -41.10 6.08 30.00
CA LYS A 208 -42.08 5.05 30.38
C LYS A 208 -43.46 5.67 30.45
#